data_AF-A0A941WR07-F1
#
_entry.id   AF-A0A941WR07-F1
#
_cell.length_a   1.000
_cell.length_b   1.000
_cell.length_c   1.000
_cell.angle_alpha   90.00
_cell.angle_beta   90.00
_cell.angle_gamma   90.00
#
_symmetry.space_group_name_H-M   'P 1'
#
loop_
_entity.id
_entity.type
_entity.pdbx_description
1 polymer ?
#
loop_
_entity_poly.entity_id
_entity_poly.type
_entity_poly.pdbx_seq_one_letter_code
_entity_poly.pdbx_strand_id
1 'polypeptide(L)'
;MTEFKKETMSIIVKVICFGIIGIIILHVLTKILIPKWITPEDNRMSYIVGGFYEEPKNSLDVIFMGNSDVYRGISPITMWDEYGITSYNYSTSGQRMWTEYYLLEECIKTQTPRLIVLNMDSAFNETQSSESNYRKTFDNMKLSINKIRAITDPVFKNKKEEILSYIFPIARFHSRWAELEDVDFEKAFESKKFAYKGMDISVDTKAYVKDNEYMKKDDSKEKIGEKCYFYLNKIIATCKKNNIELLLIELPSAESWSYDLSEKTQEFANNKGLDFIDLNLNYKDFGFDWNTDSADGGDHLNVYGAEKVSKYIGKIIQEKYNIPNRKQDLNCSAWYENSKKYHEDIKKMEKNRDNKKKVEK
;
A
#
# COMPACT_ATOMS: atom_id res chain seq x y z
N MET A 1 -44.37 -39.93 18.58
CA MET A 1 -43.20 -39.12 19.01
C MET A 1 -42.09 -39.03 17.95
N THR A 2 -42.02 -39.95 17.00
CA THR A 2 -41.00 -40.03 15.93
C THR A 2 -41.31 -39.15 14.72
N GLU A 3 -42.58 -38.96 14.36
CA GLU A 3 -43.00 -38.17 13.19
C GLU A 3 -42.91 -36.66 13.41
N PHE A 4 -43.39 -36.17 14.56
CA PHE A 4 -43.21 -34.77 15.00
C PHE A 4 -41.73 -34.37 15.09
N LYS A 5 -40.85 -35.29 15.54
CA LYS A 5 -39.40 -35.06 15.55
C LYS A 5 -38.82 -34.99 14.14
N LYS A 6 -39.30 -35.82 13.19
CA LYS A 6 -38.88 -35.78 11.78
C LYS A 6 -39.32 -34.49 11.09
N GLU A 7 -40.55 -34.05 11.32
CA GLU A 7 -41.10 -32.81 10.78
C GLU A 7 -40.38 -31.58 11.34
N THR A 8 -40.22 -31.51 12.66
CA THR A 8 -39.42 -30.46 13.32
C THR A 8 -37.98 -30.43 12.77
N MET A 9 -37.36 -31.59 12.59
CA MET A 9 -36.02 -31.64 12.00
C MET A 9 -35.98 -31.20 10.54
N SER A 10 -36.98 -31.53 9.74
CA SER A 10 -37.11 -31.07 8.35
C SER A 10 -37.21 -29.55 8.29
N ILE A 11 -37.97 -28.92 9.19
CA ILE A 11 -38.08 -27.45 9.28
C ILE A 11 -36.74 -26.83 9.66
N ILE A 12 -36.05 -27.36 10.68
CA ILE A 12 -34.73 -26.86 11.09
C ILE A 12 -33.73 -26.93 9.93
N VAL A 13 -33.69 -28.06 9.22
CA VAL A 13 -32.81 -28.23 8.05
C VAL A 13 -33.14 -27.20 6.96
N LYS A 14 -34.43 -26.98 6.66
CA LYS A 14 -34.85 -25.96 5.66
C LYS A 14 -34.42 -24.55 6.06
N VAL A 15 -34.56 -24.17 7.33
CA VAL A 15 -34.14 -22.86 7.84
C VAL A 15 -32.62 -22.69 7.74
N ILE A 16 -31.85 -23.70 8.10
CA ILE A 16 -30.39 -23.68 7.97
C ILE A 16 -29.99 -23.56 6.49
N CYS A 17 -30.58 -24.38 5.61
CA CYS A 17 -30.31 -24.32 4.17
C CYS A 17 -30.63 -22.93 3.59
N PHE A 18 -31.79 -22.35 3.94
CA PHE A 18 -32.17 -21.01 3.52
C PHE A 18 -31.16 -19.96 3.99
N GLY A 19 -30.71 -20.05 5.25
CA GLY A 19 -29.68 -19.15 5.79
C GLY A 19 -28.34 -19.26 5.07
N ILE A 20 -27.88 -20.49 4.79
CA ILE A 20 -26.62 -20.74 4.05
C ILE A 20 -26.71 -20.18 2.63
N ILE A 21 -27.82 -20.43 1.93
CA ILE A 21 -28.06 -19.89 0.58
C ILE A 21 -28.02 -18.36 0.60
N GLY A 22 -28.69 -17.74 1.58
CA GLY A 22 -28.66 -16.29 1.76
C GLY A 22 -27.24 -15.74 1.96
N ILE A 23 -26.43 -16.38 2.80
CA ILE A 23 -25.03 -15.99 3.03
C ILE A 23 -24.19 -16.10 1.74
N ILE A 24 -24.37 -17.18 0.97
CA ILE A 24 -23.65 -17.37 -0.30
C ILE A 24 -24.04 -16.29 -1.30
N ILE A 25 -25.35 -16.01 -1.45
CA ILE A 25 -25.85 -14.96 -2.34
C ILE A 25 -25.29 -13.60 -1.91
N LEU A 26 -25.34 -13.26 -0.63
CA LEU A 26 -24.79 -12.00 -0.12
C LEU A 26 -23.29 -11.90 -0.35
N HIS A 27 -22.54 -13.00 -0.20
CA HIS A 27 -21.12 -13.03 -0.48
C HIS A 27 -20.82 -12.75 -1.96
N VAL A 28 -21.52 -13.44 -2.87
CA VAL A 28 -21.39 -13.25 -4.33
C VAL A 28 -21.77 -11.83 -4.72
N LEU A 29 -22.92 -11.33 -4.26
CA LEU A 29 -23.37 -9.97 -4.53
C LEU A 29 -22.39 -8.93 -3.98
N THR A 30 -21.82 -9.15 -2.79
CA THR A 30 -20.80 -8.27 -2.23
C THR A 30 -19.57 -8.21 -3.15
N LYS A 31 -19.12 -9.34 -3.67
CA LYS A 31 -17.96 -9.40 -4.58
C LYS A 31 -18.22 -8.67 -5.90
N ILE A 32 -19.45 -8.72 -6.42
CA ILE A 32 -19.83 -8.01 -7.65
C ILE A 32 -20.02 -6.52 -7.38
N LEU A 33 -20.73 -6.14 -6.32
CA LEU A 33 -21.12 -4.76 -6.03
C LEU A 33 -20.02 -3.90 -5.41
N ILE A 34 -18.93 -4.45 -4.86
CA ILE A 34 -17.78 -3.63 -4.44
C ILE A 34 -17.05 -3.11 -5.68
N PRO A 35 -16.73 -1.80 -5.78
CA PRO A 35 -15.94 -1.29 -6.90
C PRO A 35 -14.58 -1.98 -7.01
N LYS A 36 -14.12 -2.23 -8.24
CA LYS A 36 -12.90 -3.02 -8.43
C LYS A 36 -11.65 -2.23 -8.10
N TRP A 37 -11.60 -0.92 -8.30
CA TRP A 37 -10.43 -0.08 -8.01
C TRP A 37 -9.12 -0.67 -8.56
N ILE A 38 -9.15 -1.07 -9.84
CA ILE A 38 -8.06 -1.77 -10.53
C ILE A 38 -7.45 -0.93 -11.66
N THR A 39 -7.95 0.28 -11.87
CA THR A 39 -7.49 1.17 -12.94
C THR A 39 -6.42 2.14 -12.42
N PRO A 40 -5.67 2.82 -13.31
CA PRO A 40 -4.73 3.87 -12.92
C PRO A 40 -5.39 4.99 -12.11
N GLU A 41 -6.62 5.39 -12.45
CA GLU A 41 -7.37 6.46 -11.77
C GLU A 41 -7.71 6.09 -10.33
N ASP A 42 -7.86 4.79 -10.07
CA ASP A 42 -8.07 4.24 -8.74
C ASP A 42 -6.78 3.83 -8.04
N ASN A 43 -5.62 4.11 -8.64
CA ASN A 43 -4.28 3.74 -8.18
C ASN A 43 -4.14 2.22 -7.97
N ARG A 44 -4.99 1.41 -8.63
CA ARG A 44 -4.96 -0.07 -8.59
C ARG A 44 -5.09 -0.65 -7.17
N MET A 45 -5.79 0.06 -6.28
CA MET A 45 -5.75 -0.20 -4.83
C MET A 45 -6.21 -1.60 -4.40
N SER A 46 -7.12 -2.21 -5.16
CA SER A 46 -7.50 -3.61 -4.89
C SER A 46 -6.37 -4.60 -5.13
N TYR A 47 -5.50 -4.35 -6.12
CA TYR A 47 -4.32 -5.18 -6.34
C TYR A 47 -3.29 -4.97 -5.25
N ILE A 48 -3.10 -3.73 -4.77
CA ILE A 48 -2.12 -3.44 -3.72
C ILE A 48 -2.51 -4.11 -2.39
N VAL A 49 -3.71 -3.82 -1.86
CA VAL A 49 -4.13 -4.34 -0.56
C VAL A 49 -4.58 -5.80 -0.64
N GLY A 50 -5.36 -6.14 -1.66
CA GLY A 50 -5.86 -7.50 -1.85
C GLY A 50 -4.77 -8.47 -2.28
N GLY A 51 -3.87 -8.04 -3.17
CA GLY A 51 -2.76 -8.85 -3.65
C GLY A 51 -1.78 -9.25 -2.56
N PHE A 52 -1.56 -8.40 -1.55
CA PHE A 52 -0.73 -8.74 -0.39
C PHE A 52 -1.20 -10.02 0.31
N TYR A 53 -2.51 -10.23 0.42
CA TYR A 53 -3.07 -11.43 1.04
C TYR A 53 -2.94 -12.70 0.18
N GLU A 54 -2.53 -12.57 -1.07
CA GLU A 54 -2.30 -13.67 -2.01
C GLU A 54 -0.81 -13.99 -2.17
N GLU A 55 0.07 -13.23 -1.52
CA GLU A 55 1.49 -13.57 -1.40
C GLU A 55 1.68 -14.84 -0.56
N PRO A 56 2.61 -15.73 -0.94
CA PRO A 56 2.93 -16.90 -0.13
C PRO A 56 3.37 -16.48 1.28
N LYS A 57 3.01 -17.28 2.29
CA LYS A 57 3.39 -16.99 3.68
C LYS A 57 4.91 -16.93 3.81
N ASN A 58 5.41 -15.93 4.55
CA ASN A 58 6.83 -15.72 4.84
C ASN A 58 7.73 -15.71 3.59
N SER A 59 7.25 -15.10 2.50
CA SER A 59 7.99 -15.00 1.23
C SER A 59 8.63 -13.62 0.98
N LEU A 60 8.29 -12.63 1.82
CA LEU A 60 8.73 -11.25 1.69
C LEU A 60 9.73 -10.93 2.80
N ASP A 61 10.96 -10.56 2.43
CA ASP A 61 12.01 -10.17 3.37
C ASP A 61 11.87 -8.71 3.83
N VAL A 62 11.32 -7.83 2.97
CA VAL A 62 11.18 -6.38 3.25
C VAL A 62 9.77 -5.89 2.92
N ILE A 63 9.17 -5.08 3.80
CA ILE A 63 7.87 -4.44 3.53
C ILE A 63 8.03 -2.94 3.60
N PHE A 64 7.63 -2.25 2.53
CA PHE A 64 7.57 -0.80 2.47
C PHE A 64 6.17 -0.32 2.85
N MET A 65 6.10 0.63 3.77
CA MET A 65 4.85 1.16 4.30
C MET A 65 4.83 2.68 4.18
N GLY A 66 3.67 3.20 3.81
CA GLY A 66 3.45 4.64 3.65
C GLY A 66 2.19 4.93 2.84
N ASN A 67 2.18 6.10 2.23
CA ASN A 67 1.11 6.64 1.41
C ASN A 67 1.38 6.38 -0.10
N SER A 68 0.93 7.31 -0.95
CA SER A 68 1.16 7.30 -2.40
C SER A 68 2.62 7.39 -2.82
N ASP A 69 3.46 8.03 -2.03
CA ASP A 69 4.89 8.18 -2.31
C ASP A 69 5.55 6.81 -2.38
N VAL A 70 5.14 5.88 -1.51
CA VAL A 70 5.69 4.52 -1.48
C VAL A 70 5.27 3.70 -2.69
N TYR A 71 3.98 3.66 -3.04
CA TYR A 71 3.57 2.85 -4.21
C TYR A 71 4.02 3.47 -5.53
N ARG A 72 4.33 4.77 -5.57
CA ARG A 72 4.88 5.45 -6.76
C ARG A 72 6.40 5.39 -6.81
N GLY A 73 7.07 5.49 -5.66
CA GLY A 73 8.50 5.77 -5.54
C GLY A 73 9.37 4.57 -5.17
N ILE A 74 8.79 3.42 -4.81
CA ILE A 74 9.54 2.17 -4.62
C ILE A 74 9.11 1.14 -5.66
N SER A 75 10.10 0.52 -6.30
CA SER A 75 9.98 -0.60 -7.22
C SER A 75 10.55 -1.86 -6.58
N PRO A 76 9.69 -2.73 -6.02
CA PRO A 76 10.10 -4.05 -5.55
C PRO A 76 10.75 -4.90 -6.64
N ILE A 77 10.31 -4.75 -7.89
CA ILE A 77 10.87 -5.49 -9.03
C ILE A 77 12.30 -5.06 -9.32
N THR A 78 12.60 -3.77 -9.24
CA THR A 78 13.98 -3.30 -9.39
C THR A 78 14.88 -3.82 -8.27
N MET A 79 14.39 -3.86 -7.02
CA MET A 79 15.15 -4.44 -5.91
C MET A 79 15.41 -5.94 -6.09
N TRP A 80 14.43 -6.67 -6.65
CA TRP A 80 14.61 -8.06 -7.04
C TRP A 80 15.65 -8.21 -8.16
N ASP A 81 15.52 -7.46 -9.24
CA ASP A 81 16.36 -7.56 -10.42
C ASP A 81 17.83 -7.24 -10.13
N GLU A 82 18.09 -6.31 -9.22
CA GLU A 82 19.44 -5.88 -8.87
C GLU A 82 20.01 -6.78 -7.75
N TYR A 83 19.28 -6.91 -6.64
CA TYR A 83 19.82 -7.46 -5.39
C TYR A 83 19.23 -8.81 -5.00
N GLY A 84 18.15 -9.26 -5.66
CA GLY A 84 17.40 -10.46 -5.28
C GLY A 84 16.60 -10.28 -3.99
N ILE A 85 16.23 -9.05 -3.64
CA ILE A 85 15.42 -8.77 -2.45
C ILE A 85 13.95 -9.05 -2.79
N THR A 86 13.27 -9.86 -1.97
CA THR A 86 11.81 -10.00 -2.04
C THR A 86 11.15 -8.93 -1.18
N SER A 87 10.34 -8.08 -1.80
CA SER A 87 9.71 -6.97 -1.09
C SER A 87 8.29 -6.67 -1.56
N TYR A 88 7.57 -5.82 -0.80
CA TYR A 88 6.22 -5.42 -1.19
C TYR A 88 5.91 -4.02 -0.67
N ASN A 89 5.25 -3.20 -1.49
CA ASN A 89 4.71 -1.92 -1.09
C ASN A 89 3.32 -2.13 -0.49
N TYR A 90 3.23 -2.21 0.84
CA TYR A 90 1.96 -2.34 1.55
C TYR A 90 1.44 -0.97 1.98
N SER A 91 1.16 -0.15 0.97
CA SER A 91 0.79 1.26 1.07
C SER A 91 -0.51 1.56 0.33
N THR A 92 -1.16 2.69 0.65
CA THR A 92 -2.41 3.14 0.02
C THR A 92 -2.45 4.65 -0.15
N SER A 93 -3.35 5.16 -1.00
CA SER A 93 -3.42 6.61 -1.28
C SER A 93 -3.78 7.40 -0.03
N GLY A 94 -2.99 8.44 0.29
CA GLY A 94 -3.22 9.28 1.46
C GLY A 94 -3.30 8.49 2.77
N GLN A 95 -2.54 7.41 2.89
CA GLN A 95 -2.44 6.62 4.12
C GLN A 95 -1.95 7.51 5.27
N ARG A 96 -2.37 7.17 6.49
CA ARG A 96 -1.98 7.85 7.73
C ARG A 96 -1.33 6.85 8.67
N MET A 97 -0.52 7.35 9.59
CA MET A 97 0.21 6.55 10.60
C MET A 97 -0.69 5.56 11.35
N TRP A 98 -1.94 5.91 11.62
CA TRP A 98 -2.88 4.97 12.26
C TRP A 98 -3.32 3.83 11.34
N THR A 99 -3.49 4.08 10.04
CA THR A 99 -3.78 3.03 9.05
C THR A 99 -2.56 2.14 8.86
N GLU A 100 -1.35 2.71 8.78
CA GLU A 100 -0.09 1.97 8.71
C GLU A 100 0.03 0.98 9.86
N TYR A 101 -0.26 1.40 11.10
CA TYR A 101 -0.24 0.50 12.26
C TYR A 101 -1.15 -0.74 12.05
N TYR A 102 -2.37 -0.55 11.57
CA TYR A 102 -3.30 -1.66 11.37
C TYR A 102 -2.93 -2.56 10.19
N LEU A 103 -2.34 -1.99 9.13
CA LEU A 103 -1.78 -2.78 8.04
C LEU A 103 -0.55 -3.57 8.49
N LEU A 104 0.30 -3.02 9.36
CA LEU A 104 1.44 -3.75 9.93
C LEU A 104 0.95 -4.95 10.77
N GLU A 105 -0.09 -4.76 11.58
CA GLU A 105 -0.69 -5.85 12.36
C GLU A 105 -1.31 -6.94 11.45
N GLU A 106 -1.79 -6.59 10.25
CA GLU A 106 -2.20 -7.58 9.25
C GLU A 106 -1.01 -8.26 8.56
N CYS A 107 0.05 -7.49 8.26
CA CYS A 107 1.26 -7.98 7.63
C CYS A 107 1.89 -9.13 8.42
N ILE A 108 2.07 -8.94 9.73
CA ILE A 108 2.72 -9.92 10.62
C ILE A 108 1.90 -11.20 10.84
N LYS A 109 0.65 -11.27 10.37
CA LYS A 109 -0.15 -12.52 10.43
C LYS A 109 0.20 -13.51 9.34
N THR A 110 0.79 -13.04 8.23
CA THR A 110 1.10 -13.86 7.06
C THR A 110 2.56 -13.79 6.66
N GLN A 111 3.28 -12.75 7.06
CA GLN A 111 4.69 -12.53 6.76
C GLN A 111 5.51 -12.37 8.04
N THR A 112 6.77 -12.74 7.97
CA THR A 112 7.80 -12.48 8.99
C THR A 112 8.96 -11.72 8.32
N PRO A 113 8.73 -10.47 7.90
CA PRO A 113 9.77 -9.70 7.21
C PRO A 113 10.94 -9.45 8.16
N ARG A 114 12.14 -9.32 7.60
CA ARG A 114 13.35 -8.95 8.35
C ARG A 114 13.37 -7.46 8.61
N LEU A 115 12.79 -6.67 7.71
CA LEU A 115 12.78 -5.21 7.75
C LEU A 115 11.41 -4.65 7.37
N ILE A 116 10.91 -3.72 8.18
CA ILE A 116 9.90 -2.74 7.77
C ILE A 116 10.61 -1.45 7.41
N VAL A 117 10.26 -0.88 6.25
CA VAL A 117 10.70 0.44 5.83
C VAL A 117 9.50 1.37 5.84
N LEU A 118 9.54 2.41 6.67
CA LEU A 118 8.42 3.31 6.91
C LEU A 118 8.71 4.70 6.34
N ASN A 119 7.90 5.16 5.38
CA ASN A 119 7.96 6.53 4.88
C ASN A 119 7.39 7.52 5.90
N MET A 120 8.09 8.63 6.12
CA MET A 120 7.79 9.56 7.21
C MET A 120 6.90 10.74 6.82
N ASP A 121 6.62 10.97 5.54
CA ASP A 121 5.65 11.99 5.05
C ASP A 121 4.37 12.04 5.90
N SER A 122 3.70 10.90 6.12
CA SER A 122 2.41 10.87 6.80
C SER A 122 2.48 11.16 8.31
N ALA A 123 3.69 11.27 8.89
CA ALA A 123 3.91 11.53 10.31
C ALA A 123 3.57 12.96 10.73
N PHE A 124 3.54 13.89 9.76
CA PHE A 124 3.25 15.31 9.99
C PHE A 124 1.81 15.69 9.60
N ASN A 125 1.00 14.72 9.16
CA ASN A 125 -0.39 14.97 8.75
C ASN A 125 -1.41 14.29 9.69
N GLU A 126 -2.03 15.07 10.58
CA GLU A 126 -3.09 14.58 11.48
C GLU A 126 -4.51 14.67 10.90
N THR A 127 -4.66 15.21 9.70
CA THR A 127 -5.96 15.35 9.05
C THR A 127 -6.39 14.00 8.50
N GLN A 128 -7.65 13.63 8.69
CA GLN A 128 -8.16 12.37 8.13
C GLN A 128 -8.05 12.36 6.60
N SER A 129 -7.68 11.21 6.03
CA SER A 129 -7.79 10.97 4.59
C SER A 129 -9.26 10.95 4.17
N SER A 130 -9.49 10.98 2.85
CA SER A 130 -10.85 10.91 2.32
C SER A 130 -11.50 9.55 2.64
N GLU A 131 -12.83 9.53 2.76
CA GLU A 131 -13.57 8.28 2.94
C GLU A 131 -13.27 7.28 1.80
N SER A 132 -13.15 7.78 0.57
CA SER A 132 -12.79 6.98 -0.61
C SER A 132 -11.49 6.21 -0.41
N ASN A 133 -10.44 6.88 0.09
CA ASN A 133 -9.14 6.25 0.34
C ASN A 133 -9.21 5.17 1.43
N TYR A 134 -9.89 5.45 2.54
CA TYR A 134 -10.05 4.45 3.60
C TYR A 134 -10.93 3.28 3.18
N ARG A 135 -11.96 3.48 2.35
CA ARG A 135 -12.77 2.40 1.81
C ARG A 135 -11.96 1.51 0.87
N LYS A 136 -11.16 2.09 -0.02
CA LYS A 136 -10.20 1.33 -0.87
C LYS A 136 -9.28 0.43 -0.04
N THR A 137 -8.89 0.88 1.15
CA THR A 137 -8.08 0.09 2.09
C THR A 137 -8.91 -0.98 2.80
N PHE A 138 -9.91 -0.57 3.58
CA PHE A 138 -10.64 -1.46 4.49
C PHE A 138 -11.53 -2.46 3.76
N ASP A 139 -12.11 -2.12 2.62
CA ASP A 139 -12.94 -3.06 1.85
C ASP A 139 -12.09 -4.13 1.14
N ASN A 140 -10.80 -3.86 0.93
CA ASN A 140 -9.83 -4.84 0.45
C ASN A 140 -9.13 -5.64 1.56
N MET A 141 -9.23 -5.21 2.83
CA MET A 141 -8.78 -6.03 3.95
C MET A 141 -9.70 -7.23 4.18
N LYS A 142 -9.11 -8.39 4.46
CA LYS A 142 -9.85 -9.56 4.97
C LYS A 142 -10.52 -9.20 6.29
N LEU A 143 -11.71 -9.75 6.55
CA LEU A 143 -12.35 -9.59 7.85
C LEU A 143 -11.48 -10.24 8.93
N SER A 144 -10.94 -9.42 9.83
CA SER A 144 -10.01 -9.83 10.87
C SER A 144 -10.21 -9.00 12.13
N ILE A 145 -9.66 -9.46 13.26
CA ILE A 145 -9.66 -8.67 14.49
C ILE A 145 -8.97 -7.31 14.31
N ASN A 146 -7.93 -7.22 13.46
CA ASN A 146 -7.25 -5.94 13.21
C ASN A 146 -8.11 -5.01 12.35
N LYS A 147 -8.83 -5.54 11.35
CA LYS A 147 -9.82 -4.76 10.60
C LYS A 147 -10.91 -4.23 11.54
N ILE A 148 -11.45 -5.07 12.42
CA ILE A 148 -12.45 -4.63 13.41
C ILE A 148 -11.87 -3.55 14.33
N ARG A 149 -10.68 -3.76 14.91
CA ARG A 149 -10.00 -2.76 15.74
C ARG A 149 -9.82 -1.44 14.99
N ALA A 150 -9.37 -1.49 13.74
CA ALA A 150 -9.17 -0.31 12.89
C ALA A 150 -10.48 0.47 12.68
N ILE A 151 -11.54 -0.17 12.19
CA ILE A 151 -12.78 0.54 11.86
C ILE A 151 -13.50 1.07 13.11
N THR A 152 -13.28 0.45 14.27
CA THR A 152 -13.82 0.92 15.57
C THR A 152 -12.89 1.87 16.31
N ASP A 153 -11.68 2.11 15.81
CA ASP A 153 -10.73 2.99 16.48
C ASP A 153 -11.25 4.44 16.43
N PRO A 154 -11.39 5.13 17.58
CA PRO A 154 -11.89 6.49 17.63
C PRO A 154 -11.10 7.49 16.77
N VAL A 155 -9.84 7.17 16.42
CA VAL A 155 -9.03 8.02 15.55
C VAL A 155 -9.75 8.29 14.22
N PHE A 156 -10.40 7.28 13.63
CA PHE A 156 -11.10 7.40 12.34
C PHE A 156 -12.45 8.13 12.43
N LYS A 157 -12.99 8.31 13.65
CA LYS A 157 -14.28 8.96 13.88
C LYS A 157 -15.46 8.33 13.13
N ASN A 158 -15.38 7.03 12.81
CA ASN A 158 -16.45 6.33 12.12
C ASN A 158 -17.71 6.25 13.00
N LYS A 159 -18.87 6.46 12.38
CA LYS A 159 -20.20 6.20 12.98
C LYS A 159 -20.52 4.71 12.95
N LYS A 160 -21.56 4.31 13.69
CA LYS A 160 -21.98 2.89 13.76
C LYS A 160 -22.39 2.33 12.41
N GLU A 161 -23.08 3.13 11.61
CA GLU A 161 -23.54 2.75 10.27
C GLU A 161 -22.35 2.57 9.31
N GLU A 162 -21.33 3.43 9.44
CA GLU A 162 -20.08 3.32 8.69
C GLU A 162 -19.32 2.05 9.09
N ILE A 163 -19.16 1.77 10.39
CA ILE A 163 -18.56 0.54 10.91
C ILE A 163 -19.27 -0.70 10.33
N LEU A 164 -20.61 -0.74 10.37
CA LEU A 164 -21.38 -1.86 9.82
C LEU A 164 -21.13 -2.03 8.32
N SER A 165 -21.04 -0.93 7.57
CA SER A 165 -20.76 -1.00 6.14
C SER A 165 -19.33 -1.44 5.79
N TYR A 166 -18.33 -1.24 6.65
CA TYR A 166 -17.01 -1.84 6.44
C TYR A 166 -16.98 -3.35 6.70
N ILE A 167 -17.86 -3.84 7.58
CA ILE A 167 -18.02 -5.28 7.89
C ILE A 167 -18.83 -5.95 6.77
N PHE A 168 -19.89 -5.29 6.32
CA PHE A 168 -20.78 -5.74 5.26
C PHE A 168 -20.81 -4.70 4.11
N PRO A 169 -19.82 -4.70 3.20
CA PRO A 169 -19.71 -3.69 2.14
C PRO A 169 -20.94 -3.57 1.24
N ILE A 170 -21.73 -4.63 1.11
CA ILE A 170 -23.02 -4.57 0.41
C ILE A 170 -23.94 -3.47 0.98
N ALA A 171 -23.88 -3.16 2.28
CA ALA A 171 -24.66 -2.05 2.85
C ALA A 171 -24.27 -0.69 2.24
N ARG A 172 -22.99 -0.49 1.88
CA ARG A 172 -22.52 0.73 1.21
C ARG A 172 -22.81 0.74 -0.28
N PHE A 173 -22.64 -0.40 -0.93
CA PHE A 173 -22.62 -0.50 -2.39
C PHE A 173 -23.86 -1.14 -3.00
N HIS A 174 -24.92 -1.39 -2.21
CA HIS A 174 -26.14 -2.03 -2.71
C HIS A 174 -26.76 -1.31 -3.91
N SER A 175 -26.63 0.02 -4.02
CA SER A 175 -27.17 0.81 -5.14
C SER A 175 -26.39 0.67 -6.45
N ARG A 176 -25.16 0.15 -6.43
CA ARG A 176 -24.31 0.01 -7.63
C ARG A 176 -24.83 -1.01 -8.64
N TRP A 177 -25.88 -1.78 -8.32
CA TRP A 177 -26.47 -2.73 -9.25
C TRP A 177 -26.89 -2.10 -10.59
N ALA A 178 -27.21 -0.79 -10.58
CA ALA A 178 -27.59 -0.02 -11.77
C ALA A 178 -26.39 0.49 -12.59
N GLU A 179 -25.16 0.33 -12.09
CA GLU A 179 -23.91 0.86 -12.65
C GLU A 179 -22.90 -0.26 -12.98
N LEU A 180 -23.34 -1.53 -12.95
CA LEU A 180 -22.45 -2.66 -13.19
C LEU A 180 -22.07 -2.78 -14.66
N GLU A 181 -20.78 -3.01 -14.90
CA GLU A 181 -20.22 -3.31 -16.22
C GLU A 181 -19.65 -4.73 -16.26
N ASP A 182 -19.29 -5.23 -17.45
CA ASP A 182 -18.73 -6.58 -17.63
C ASP A 182 -17.51 -6.83 -16.72
N VAL A 183 -16.67 -5.80 -16.55
CA VAL A 183 -15.50 -5.85 -15.65
C VAL A 183 -15.89 -6.15 -14.20
N ASP A 184 -17.07 -5.76 -13.73
CA ASP A 184 -17.50 -6.04 -12.36
C ASP A 184 -17.77 -7.54 -12.13
N PHE A 185 -18.19 -8.27 -13.17
CA PHE A 185 -18.41 -9.72 -13.11
C PHE A 185 -17.11 -10.49 -13.36
N GLU A 186 -16.34 -10.09 -14.38
CA GLU A 186 -15.07 -10.71 -14.71
C GLU A 186 -14.08 -10.64 -13.55
N LYS A 187 -13.98 -9.46 -12.91
CA LYS A 187 -12.99 -9.21 -11.85
C LYS A 187 -13.50 -9.52 -10.44
N ALA A 188 -14.77 -9.86 -10.25
CA ALA A 188 -15.34 -10.14 -8.91
C ALA A 188 -14.62 -11.28 -8.16
N PHE A 189 -14.17 -12.30 -8.92
CA PHE A 189 -13.56 -13.52 -8.39
C PHE A 189 -12.14 -13.75 -8.89
N GLU A 190 -11.59 -12.81 -9.64
CA GLU A 190 -10.21 -12.90 -10.15
C GLU A 190 -9.21 -12.75 -8.99
N SER A 191 -8.07 -13.43 -9.15
CA SER A 191 -6.91 -13.25 -8.29
C SER A 191 -6.45 -11.79 -8.31
N LYS A 192 -6.14 -11.27 -7.13
CA LYS A 192 -5.59 -9.93 -6.96
C LYS A 192 -4.06 -9.92 -6.95
N LYS A 193 -3.40 -11.05 -7.25
CA LYS A 193 -1.95 -11.12 -7.39
C LYS A 193 -1.46 -10.02 -8.32
N PHE A 194 -0.49 -9.26 -7.83
CA PHE A 194 -0.03 -8.08 -8.53
C PHE A 194 1.45 -8.22 -8.88
N ALA A 195 1.73 -8.21 -10.19
CA ALA A 195 3.08 -8.45 -10.70
C ALA A 195 4.09 -7.46 -10.12
N TYR A 196 3.70 -6.20 -9.91
CA TYR A 196 4.62 -5.15 -9.43
C TYR A 196 4.64 -5.02 -7.90
N LYS A 197 4.08 -5.99 -7.17
CA LYS A 197 4.22 -6.13 -5.70
C LYS A 197 3.85 -4.87 -4.92
N GLY A 198 2.74 -4.25 -5.32
CA GLY A 198 2.20 -3.05 -4.69
C GLY A 198 2.65 -1.73 -5.33
N MET A 199 3.49 -1.75 -6.37
CA MET A 199 3.87 -0.55 -7.12
C MET A 199 2.80 -0.14 -8.15
N ASP A 200 2.43 1.13 -8.16
CA ASP A 200 1.59 1.73 -9.18
C ASP A 200 2.45 2.46 -10.23
N ILE A 201 2.65 1.81 -11.38
CA ILE A 201 3.53 2.33 -12.44
C ILE A 201 2.89 3.56 -13.11
N SER A 202 3.69 4.63 -13.22
CA SER A 202 3.45 5.74 -14.14
C SER A 202 4.69 5.98 -14.98
N VAL A 203 4.50 6.16 -16.28
CA VAL A 203 5.53 6.61 -17.23
C VAL A 203 5.35 8.08 -17.60
N ASP A 204 4.36 8.76 -17.03
CA ASP A 204 4.18 10.18 -17.29
C ASP A 204 5.37 10.95 -16.70
N THR A 205 5.72 12.05 -17.35
CA THR A 205 6.88 12.85 -16.97
C THR A 205 6.49 14.30 -16.99
N LYS A 206 6.61 14.94 -15.84
CA LYS A 206 6.43 16.37 -15.67
C LYS A 206 7.51 16.87 -14.73
N ALA A 207 8.33 17.79 -15.23
CA ALA A 207 9.42 18.38 -14.47
C ALA A 207 8.88 19.19 -13.28
N TYR A 208 9.53 19.06 -12.13
CA TYR A 208 9.43 20.06 -11.08
C TYR A 208 10.37 21.22 -11.43
N VAL A 209 9.84 22.44 -11.47
CA VAL A 209 10.55 23.63 -12.00
C VAL A 209 10.76 24.74 -10.95
N LYS A 210 10.42 24.49 -9.68
CA LYS A 210 10.52 25.47 -8.60
C LYS A 210 11.82 25.29 -7.79
N ASP A 211 12.97 25.38 -8.45
CA ASP A 211 14.28 25.05 -7.84
C ASP A 211 14.62 25.80 -6.53
N ASN A 212 14.02 26.97 -6.27
CA ASN A 212 14.26 27.75 -5.04
C ASN A 212 13.32 27.42 -3.87
N GLU A 213 12.38 26.49 -4.06
CA GLU A 213 11.42 26.06 -3.02
C GLU A 213 11.69 24.64 -2.53
N TYR A 214 12.43 23.83 -3.30
CA TYR A 214 12.75 22.46 -2.92
C TYR A 214 13.66 22.40 -1.70
N MET A 215 13.26 21.59 -0.71
CA MET A 215 13.96 21.48 0.57
C MET A 215 14.30 22.88 1.11
N LYS A 216 13.32 23.77 1.17
CA LYS A 216 13.52 25.07 1.79
C LYS A 216 13.45 24.93 3.31
N LYS A 217 14.28 25.68 4.05
CA LYS A 217 14.04 25.89 5.48
C LYS A 217 12.84 26.82 5.63
N ASP A 218 11.80 26.35 6.31
CA ASP A 218 10.55 27.09 6.47
C ASP A 218 10.38 27.68 7.88
N ASP A 219 11.34 27.44 8.79
CA ASP A 219 11.30 27.77 10.22
C ASP A 219 9.99 27.29 10.87
N SER A 220 9.44 26.19 10.34
CA SER A 220 8.15 25.68 10.79
C SER A 220 8.24 25.18 12.22
N LYS A 221 7.19 25.48 13.00
CA LYS A 221 6.99 24.88 14.32
C LYS A 221 6.28 23.54 14.22
N GLU A 222 6.32 22.92 13.03
CA GLU A 222 5.70 21.62 12.82
C GLU A 222 6.40 20.57 13.67
N LYS A 223 5.58 19.67 14.18
CA LYS A 223 6.00 18.56 15.02
C LYS A 223 5.21 17.35 14.59
N ILE A 224 5.78 16.17 14.82
CA ILE A 224 5.01 14.94 14.73
C ILE A 224 3.81 15.08 15.68
N GLY A 225 2.61 15.08 15.10
CA GLY A 225 1.36 15.27 15.85
C GLY A 225 1.16 14.18 16.90
N GLU A 226 0.37 14.45 17.94
CA GLU A 226 0.19 13.52 19.06
C GLU A 226 -0.40 12.16 18.64
N LYS A 227 -1.34 12.16 17.68
CA LYS A 227 -1.90 10.93 17.11
C LYS A 227 -0.83 10.20 16.31
N CYS A 228 -0.13 10.89 15.42
CA CYS A 228 0.93 10.28 14.63
C CYS A 228 2.01 9.69 15.53
N TYR A 229 2.46 10.44 16.54
CA TYR A 229 3.42 9.99 17.54
C TYR A 229 2.92 8.75 18.31
N PHE A 230 1.64 8.72 18.70
CA PHE A 230 1.04 7.56 19.35
C PHE A 230 1.11 6.31 18.47
N TYR A 231 0.70 6.39 17.20
CA TYR A 231 0.72 5.23 16.30
C TYR A 231 2.14 4.85 15.84
N LEU A 232 3.05 5.81 15.67
CA LEU A 232 4.47 5.54 15.44
C LEU A 232 5.07 4.71 16.57
N ASN A 233 4.80 5.06 17.84
CA ASN A 233 5.26 4.25 18.96
C ASN A 233 4.65 2.84 18.97
N LYS A 234 3.41 2.67 18.51
CA LYS A 234 2.80 1.35 18.36
C LYS A 234 3.46 0.55 17.23
N ILE A 235 3.78 1.17 16.11
CA ILE A 235 4.54 0.55 15.01
C ILE A 235 5.91 0.08 15.51
N ILE A 236 6.65 0.96 16.21
CA ILE A 236 7.95 0.62 16.81
C ILE A 236 7.82 -0.56 17.79
N ALA A 237 6.82 -0.52 18.66
CA ALA A 237 6.57 -1.59 19.63
C ALA A 237 6.22 -2.92 18.95
N THR A 238 5.39 -2.89 17.90
CA THR A 238 5.05 -4.07 17.11
C THR A 238 6.28 -4.64 16.41
N CYS A 239 7.13 -3.82 15.79
CA CYS A 239 8.38 -4.29 15.17
C CYS A 239 9.31 -4.94 16.21
N LYS A 240 9.56 -4.27 17.34
CA LYS A 240 10.38 -4.80 18.45
C LYS A 240 9.85 -6.12 19.01
N LYS A 241 8.53 -6.21 19.26
CA LYS A 241 7.90 -7.43 19.79
C LYS A 241 8.06 -8.64 18.87
N ASN A 242 8.12 -8.41 17.56
CA ASN A 242 8.22 -9.47 16.55
C ASN A 242 9.65 -9.67 16.04
N ASN A 243 10.66 -9.03 16.64
CA ASN A 243 12.06 -9.05 16.20
C ASN A 243 12.23 -8.64 14.73
N ILE A 244 11.55 -7.57 14.34
CA ILE A 244 11.63 -6.99 13.00
C ILE A 244 12.40 -5.67 13.09
N GLU A 245 13.39 -5.48 12.24
CA GLU A 245 14.10 -4.20 12.11
C GLU A 245 13.18 -3.14 11.53
N LEU A 246 13.39 -1.87 11.92
CA LEU A 246 12.61 -0.75 11.42
C LEU A 246 13.55 0.35 10.93
N LEU A 247 13.45 0.65 9.64
CA LEU A 247 14.11 1.78 8.98
C LEU A 247 13.07 2.86 8.69
N LEU A 248 13.36 4.09 9.09
CA LEU A 248 12.59 5.26 8.67
C LEU A 248 13.21 5.81 7.39
N ILE A 249 12.38 6.20 6.42
CA ILE A 249 12.83 6.90 5.23
C ILE A 249 11.96 8.12 4.95
N GLU A 250 12.51 9.02 4.16
CA GLU A 250 11.72 9.93 3.36
C GLU A 250 12.10 9.78 1.89
N LEU A 251 11.10 9.59 1.04
CA LEU A 251 11.27 9.54 -0.42
C LEU A 251 11.41 10.94 -1.01
N PRO A 252 12.01 11.09 -2.21
CA PRO A 252 12.04 12.39 -2.87
C PRO A 252 10.62 12.95 -3.05
N SER A 253 10.31 14.04 -2.34
CA SER A 253 9.03 14.75 -2.43
C SER A 253 9.30 16.24 -2.40
N ALA A 254 8.98 16.94 -3.49
CA ALA A 254 9.29 18.36 -3.62
C ALA A 254 8.20 19.28 -3.09
N GLU A 255 6.98 18.79 -2.95
CA GLU A 255 5.81 19.59 -2.55
C GLU A 255 5.38 19.32 -1.10
N SER A 256 5.77 18.20 -0.47
CA SER A 256 5.34 17.83 0.90
C SER A 256 6.45 17.77 1.95
N TRP A 257 7.73 17.92 1.55
CA TRP A 257 8.87 17.77 2.47
C TRP A 257 9.76 19.02 2.55
N SER A 258 10.39 19.22 3.71
CA SER A 258 11.27 20.36 3.98
C SER A 258 12.46 19.97 4.86
N TYR A 259 13.49 20.83 4.94
CA TYR A 259 14.64 20.58 5.84
C TYR A 259 14.21 20.48 7.30
N ASP A 260 13.21 21.25 7.72
CA ASP A 260 12.77 21.29 9.10
C ASP A 260 12.08 19.96 9.49
N LEU A 261 11.24 19.41 8.60
CA LEU A 261 10.65 18.09 8.77
C LEU A 261 11.72 16.97 8.81
N SER A 262 12.75 17.09 7.98
CA SER A 262 13.91 16.20 7.99
C SER A 262 14.64 16.23 9.34
N GLU A 263 14.98 17.42 9.84
CA GLU A 263 15.66 17.60 11.13
C GLU A 263 14.83 17.04 12.29
N LYS A 264 13.51 17.25 12.29
CA LYS A 264 12.59 16.70 13.30
C LYS A 264 12.47 15.18 13.23
N THR A 265 12.46 14.62 12.03
CA THR A 265 12.44 13.17 11.84
C THR A 265 13.74 12.55 12.31
N GLN A 266 14.88 13.18 12.01
CA GLN A 266 16.19 12.75 12.50
C GLN A 266 16.29 12.81 14.03
N GLU A 267 15.78 13.88 14.66
CA GLU A 267 15.70 14.00 16.12
C GLU A 267 14.86 12.85 16.72
N PHE A 268 13.68 12.59 16.15
CA PHE A 268 12.82 11.48 16.56
C PHE A 268 13.53 10.13 16.41
N ALA A 269 14.17 9.88 15.28
CA ALA A 269 14.89 8.64 15.00
C ALA A 269 16.02 8.41 16.01
N ASN A 270 16.85 9.43 16.26
CA ASN A 270 17.92 9.39 17.26
C ASN A 270 17.39 9.07 18.65
N ASN A 271 16.31 9.74 19.07
CA ASN A 271 15.67 9.51 20.38
C ASN A 271 15.10 8.09 20.53
N LYS A 272 14.72 7.43 19.43
CA LYS A 272 14.20 6.06 19.43
C LYS A 272 15.25 5.00 19.14
N GLY A 273 16.48 5.41 18.81
CA GLY A 273 17.55 4.52 18.36
C GLY A 273 17.21 3.84 17.04
N LEU A 274 16.58 4.58 16.11
CA LEU A 274 16.21 4.11 14.78
C LEU A 274 17.09 4.78 13.73
N ASP A 275 17.27 4.08 12.61
CA ASP A 275 17.89 4.67 11.43
C ASP A 275 16.87 5.51 10.66
N PHE A 276 17.35 6.62 10.10
CA PHE A 276 16.60 7.48 9.20
C PHE A 276 17.43 7.80 7.95
N ILE A 277 16.82 7.66 6.77
CA ILE A 277 17.42 8.06 5.50
C ILE A 277 16.46 9.02 4.80
N ASP A 278 16.86 10.28 4.72
CA ASP A 278 16.16 11.27 3.89
C ASP A 278 16.78 11.31 2.50
N LEU A 279 16.05 10.82 1.50
CA LEU A 279 16.51 10.77 0.11
C LEU A 279 16.50 12.13 -0.57
N ASN A 280 15.83 13.13 0.01
CA ASN A 280 15.86 14.50 -0.48
C ASN A 280 17.22 15.17 -0.24
N LEU A 281 17.99 14.71 0.75
CA LEU A 281 19.29 15.28 1.09
C LEU A 281 20.42 14.80 0.17
N ASN A 282 20.25 13.65 -0.48
CA ASN A 282 21.29 13.00 -1.28
C ASN A 282 20.79 12.53 -2.66
N TYR A 283 19.68 13.08 -3.17
CA TYR A 283 19.05 12.63 -4.42
C TYR A 283 20.01 12.61 -5.63
N LYS A 284 20.98 13.54 -5.67
CA LYS A 284 22.00 13.61 -6.72
C LYS A 284 22.96 12.42 -6.71
N ASP A 285 23.21 11.81 -5.55
CA ASP A 285 24.19 10.73 -5.39
C ASP A 285 23.77 9.45 -6.11
N PHE A 286 22.47 9.28 -6.37
CA PHE A 286 21.92 8.15 -7.12
C PHE A 286 21.32 8.56 -8.47
N GLY A 287 21.67 9.74 -8.97
CA GLY A 287 21.29 10.21 -10.31
C GLY A 287 19.81 10.57 -10.47
N PHE A 288 19.11 10.87 -9.38
CA PHE A 288 17.75 11.38 -9.43
C PHE A 288 17.73 12.80 -9.99
N ASP A 289 16.77 13.10 -10.85
CA ASP A 289 16.61 14.38 -11.53
C ASP A 289 15.13 14.78 -11.60
N TRP A 290 14.79 15.86 -10.90
CA TRP A 290 13.45 16.45 -10.85
C TRP A 290 12.88 16.84 -12.22
N ASN A 291 13.71 16.94 -13.26
CA ASN A 291 13.25 17.18 -14.63
C ASN A 291 12.65 15.95 -15.31
N THR A 292 13.07 14.75 -14.90
CA THR A 292 12.76 13.49 -15.61
C THR A 292 12.11 12.43 -14.74
N ASP A 293 12.27 12.51 -13.42
CA ASP A 293 11.90 11.44 -12.50
C ASP A 293 10.59 11.68 -11.73
N SER A 294 9.88 12.77 -12.02
CA SER A 294 8.54 13.05 -11.47
C SER A 294 7.44 12.80 -12.49
N ALA A 295 6.33 12.24 -12.02
CA ALA A 295 5.12 12.00 -12.80
C ALA A 295 4.28 13.27 -12.99
N ASP A 296 4.27 14.17 -12.00
CA ASP A 296 3.30 15.25 -11.87
C ASP A 296 3.90 16.61 -11.46
N GLY A 297 5.22 16.71 -11.46
CA GLY A 297 5.94 17.94 -11.21
C GLY A 297 6.19 18.19 -9.73
N GLY A 298 6.63 17.16 -9.00
CA GLY A 298 7.17 17.27 -7.65
C GLY A 298 6.43 16.47 -6.57
N ASP A 299 5.20 16.02 -6.83
CA ASP A 299 4.34 15.37 -5.84
C ASP A 299 4.60 13.86 -5.81
N HIS A 300 4.59 13.20 -6.98
CA HIS A 300 4.90 11.78 -7.11
C HIS A 300 6.03 11.50 -8.08
N LEU A 301 6.80 10.47 -7.75
CA LEU A 301 7.80 9.90 -8.66
C LEU A 301 7.09 9.15 -9.80
N ASN A 302 7.72 9.16 -10.97
CA ASN A 302 7.41 8.20 -12.01
C ASN A 302 8.28 6.94 -11.87
N VAL A 303 8.09 5.97 -12.77
CA VAL A 303 8.82 4.70 -12.74
C VAL A 303 10.34 4.89 -12.77
N TYR A 304 10.85 5.87 -13.53
CA TYR A 304 12.29 6.11 -13.67
C TYR A 304 12.92 6.58 -12.36
N GLY A 305 12.25 7.52 -11.68
CA GLY A 305 12.64 7.95 -10.33
C GLY A 305 12.59 6.80 -9.33
N ALA A 306 11.51 6.02 -9.37
CA ALA A 306 11.31 4.89 -8.48
C ALA A 306 12.39 3.81 -8.63
N GLU A 307 12.80 3.50 -9.87
CA GLU A 307 13.88 2.55 -10.14
C GLU A 307 15.21 3.05 -9.55
N LYS A 308 15.54 4.33 -9.70
CA LYS A 308 16.77 4.93 -9.14
C LYS A 308 16.78 4.90 -7.61
N VAL A 309 15.68 5.31 -6.98
CA VAL A 309 15.51 5.22 -5.52
C VAL A 309 15.66 3.79 -5.04
N SER A 310 15.02 2.84 -5.74
CA SER A 310 15.01 1.43 -5.35
C SER A 310 16.37 0.77 -5.49
N LYS A 311 17.16 1.15 -6.50
CA LYS A 311 18.56 0.76 -6.62
C LYS A 311 19.36 1.25 -5.41
N TYR A 312 19.26 2.54 -5.12
CA TYR A 312 20.04 3.16 -4.04
C TYR A 312 19.70 2.58 -2.66
N ILE A 313 18.42 2.57 -2.28
CA ILE A 313 17.96 2.02 -1.00
C ILE A 313 18.16 0.51 -0.93
N GLY A 314 17.94 -0.23 -2.04
CA GLY A 314 18.13 -1.68 -2.08
C GLY A 314 19.56 -2.09 -1.71
N LYS A 315 20.56 -1.35 -2.20
CA LYS A 315 21.95 -1.55 -1.81
C LYS A 315 22.17 -1.34 -0.31
N ILE A 316 21.72 -0.21 0.24
CA ILE A 316 21.88 0.13 1.66
C ILE A 316 21.21 -0.93 2.53
N ILE A 317 20.00 -1.36 2.15
CA ILE A 317 19.24 -2.34 2.91
C ILE A 317 19.92 -3.70 2.90
N GLN A 318 20.42 -4.15 1.75
CA GLN A 318 21.13 -5.42 1.62
C GLN A 318 22.40 -5.44 2.49
N GLU A 319 23.18 -4.36 2.45
CA GLU A 319 24.46 -4.24 3.18
C GLU A 319 24.25 -4.10 4.70
N LYS A 320 23.30 -3.27 5.14
CA LYS A 320 23.13 -2.92 6.55
C LYS A 320 22.24 -3.88 7.35
N TYR A 321 21.16 -4.37 6.75
CA TYR A 321 20.17 -5.21 7.43
C TYR A 321 20.31 -6.71 7.09
N ASN A 322 21.38 -7.08 6.37
CA ASN A 322 21.69 -8.46 6.03
C ASN A 322 20.51 -9.18 5.37
N ILE A 323 19.88 -8.50 4.41
CA ILE A 323 18.78 -9.05 3.62
C ILE A 323 19.36 -10.02 2.58
N PRO A 324 18.90 -11.30 2.55
CA PRO A 324 19.47 -12.29 1.66
C PRO A 324 19.15 -11.99 0.20
N ASN A 325 20.08 -12.34 -0.69
CA ASN A 325 19.80 -12.43 -2.12
C ASN A 325 19.07 -13.76 -2.40
N ARG A 326 17.83 -13.67 -2.87
CA ARG A 326 16.91 -14.80 -3.09
C ARG A 326 16.86 -15.29 -4.54
N LYS A 327 17.71 -14.80 -5.45
CA LYS A 327 17.69 -15.21 -6.87
C LYS A 327 17.86 -16.72 -7.08
N GLN A 328 18.58 -17.40 -6.19
CA GLN A 328 18.78 -18.85 -6.27
C GLN A 328 17.70 -19.67 -5.53
N ASP A 329 16.76 -19.01 -4.84
CA ASP A 329 15.68 -19.68 -4.12
C ASP A 329 14.58 -20.11 -5.11
N LEU A 330 14.38 -21.43 -5.24
CA LEU A 330 13.37 -22.00 -6.15
C LEU A 330 11.94 -21.55 -5.81
N ASN A 331 11.68 -21.19 -4.55
CA ASN A 331 10.37 -20.65 -4.12
C ASN A 331 10.13 -19.23 -4.63
N CYS A 332 11.16 -18.54 -5.12
CA CYS A 332 11.07 -17.19 -5.67
C CYS A 332 10.94 -17.16 -7.20
N SER A 333 10.70 -18.31 -7.86
CA SER A 333 10.57 -18.40 -9.32
C SER A 333 9.54 -17.43 -9.92
N ALA A 334 8.43 -17.17 -9.22
CA ALA A 334 7.40 -16.22 -9.66
C ALA A 334 7.92 -14.78 -9.84
N TRP A 335 9.02 -14.40 -9.17
CA TRP A 335 9.61 -13.08 -9.30
C TRP A 335 10.24 -12.84 -10.68
N TYR A 336 10.72 -13.87 -11.36
CA TYR A 336 11.23 -13.76 -12.73
C TYR A 336 10.12 -13.42 -13.73
N GLU A 337 8.97 -14.08 -13.61
CA GLU A 337 7.81 -13.76 -14.46
C GLU A 337 7.25 -12.38 -14.16
N ASN A 338 7.22 -12.00 -12.87
CA ASN A 338 6.82 -10.64 -12.46
C ASN A 338 7.76 -9.57 -13.03
N SER A 339 9.07 -9.81 -12.99
CA SER A 339 10.09 -8.93 -13.59
C SER A 339 9.91 -8.79 -15.09
N LYS A 340 9.77 -9.90 -15.81
CA LYS A 340 9.49 -9.89 -17.25
C LYS A 340 8.24 -9.06 -17.56
N LYS A 341 7.15 -9.31 -16.84
CA LYS A 341 5.88 -8.59 -17.02
C LYS A 341 6.01 -7.09 -16.72
N TYR A 342 6.71 -6.72 -15.66
CA TYR A 342 7.01 -5.34 -15.29
C TYR A 342 7.68 -4.58 -16.43
N HIS A 343 8.77 -5.14 -16.97
CA HIS A 343 9.52 -4.52 -18.08
C HIS A 343 8.71 -4.45 -19.38
N GLU A 344 7.91 -5.47 -19.69
CA GLU A 344 7.01 -5.46 -20.85
C GLU A 344 5.92 -4.39 -20.73
N ASP A 345 5.32 -4.24 -19.56
CA ASP A 345 4.25 -3.28 -19.32
C ASP A 345 4.77 -1.83 -19.34
N ILE A 346 5.96 -1.55 -18.81
CA ILE A 346 6.60 -0.22 -18.94
C ILE A 346 6.76 0.15 -20.42
N LYS A 347 7.38 -0.72 -21.22
CA LYS A 347 7.58 -0.49 -22.66
C LYS A 347 6.26 -0.24 -23.39
N LYS A 348 5.21 -0.97 -23.02
CA LYS A 348 3.86 -0.77 -23.58
C LYS A 348 3.29 0.58 -23.19
N MET A 349 3.43 0.99 -21.93
CA MET A 349 2.97 2.29 -21.44
C MET A 349 3.72 3.44 -22.12
N GLU A 350 5.04 3.34 -22.27
CA GLU A 350 5.86 4.34 -22.98
C GLU A 350 5.41 4.51 -24.44
N LYS A 351 5.23 3.41 -25.17
CA LYS A 351 4.73 3.44 -26.54
C LYS A 351 3.35 4.12 -26.63
N ASN A 352 2.46 3.86 -25.67
CA ASN A 352 1.14 4.47 -25.64
C ASN A 352 1.21 5.98 -25.36
N ARG A 353 2.06 6.40 -24.41
CA ARG A 353 2.32 7.82 -24.09
C ARG A 353 2.84 8.57 -25.32
N ASP A 354 3.82 8.00 -26.00
CA ASP A 354 4.45 8.62 -27.17
C ASP A 354 3.48 8.71 -28.35
N ASN A 355 2.58 7.73 -28.52
CA ASN A 355 1.52 7.79 -29.52
C ASN A 355 0.50 8.90 -29.21
N LYS A 356 0.08 9.06 -27.94
CA LYS A 356 -0.83 10.15 -27.54
C LYS A 356 -0.23 11.53 -27.87
N LYS A 357 1.04 11.75 -27.51
CA LYS A 357 1.78 13.00 -27.81
C LYS A 357 1.91 13.30 -29.31
N LYS A 358 1.82 12.30 -30.19
CA LYS A 358 1.83 12.48 -31.65
C LYS A 358 0.47 12.84 -32.23
N VAL A 359 -0.62 12.46 -31.58
CA VAL A 359 -1.99 12.79 -32.01
C VAL A 359 -2.40 14.20 -31.56
N GLU A 360 -1.81 14.68 -30.47
CA GLU A 360 -2.05 16.02 -29.92
C GLU A 360 -1.20 17.14 -30.58
N LYS A 361 -0.23 16.77 -31.42
CA LYS A 361 0.59 17.68 -32.24
C LYS A 361 0.10 17.67 -33.68
#